data_AF-A0A7G7UDP9-F1
#
_entry.id   AF-A0A7G7UDP9-F1
#
_cell.length_a   1.000
_cell.length_b   1.000
_cell.length_c   1.000
_cell.angle_alpha   90.00
_cell.angle_beta   90.00
_cell.angle_gamma   90.00
#
_symmetry.space_group_name_H-M   'P 1'
#
loop_
_entity.id
_entity.type
_entity.pdbx_description
1 polymer ?
#
loop_
_entity_poly.entity_id
_entity_poly.type
_entity_poly.pdbx_seq_one_letter_code
_entity_poly.pdbx_strand_id
1 'polypeptide(L)'
;MSKKLTDEDFNLISNNAYKIGKYHVGETIEVSNGEKLYVIDYKKTEKGLNALTLVSREDYRNSHEGKHPEKIQNAIIAYRGSEPISTNQLKETIKETNQRGKREELIKELEKKGINIPAEEDGSSFDSVTGFSEYANEIIQDWLHMDTSYLVGKKPFDDGTDNQAIQADQYAKTIHKDFKNADIQVTGHSLGGSNASYAVVMNDFIERGVTFENPNIYENLPEDVKAQALKGEFRSRLTEYINLNDGLSLLNRDAAEVGKVKVMYDEALPNGVQNNSLPDEVKMLGLGLKHYGNQSLDITLFAEALMGSHGLDRYSFHSDGSAQTVDDVLKNNPDFALTMLKQMKSTNVKANTGVSILIKSHVLMNTSTQLKHIGESEWSKIIRQIERIDDKVKDSIEDVRNMHTRMVGFGAYDELSVSDVDDLINKIKMNKPHHLFYSKEKYDQAVDAALNLQHFLQMIADDLGHMGHAYHDADLAAASRMGIS
;
A
#
# COMPACT_ATOMS: atom_id res chain seq x y z
N MET A 1 -30.17 -16.32 9.87
CA MET A 1 -29.12 -15.78 8.99
C MET A 1 -27.84 -15.77 9.78
N SER A 2 -26.96 -16.75 9.55
CA SER A 2 -25.56 -16.67 10.00
C SER A 2 -24.97 -15.36 9.47
N LYS A 3 -24.36 -14.56 10.35
CA LYS A 3 -23.81 -13.25 9.99
C LYS A 3 -22.60 -13.50 9.08
N LYS A 4 -22.57 -12.85 7.91
CA LYS A 4 -21.48 -13.03 6.94
C LYS A 4 -20.16 -12.55 7.56
N LEU A 5 -19.12 -13.38 7.49
CA LEU A 5 -17.78 -13.02 7.97
C LEU A 5 -17.22 -11.84 7.18
N THR A 6 -16.59 -10.93 7.91
CA THR A 6 -15.95 -9.71 7.41
C THR A 6 -14.52 -9.99 6.96
N ASP A 7 -13.88 -9.01 6.31
CA ASP A 7 -12.49 -9.17 5.88
C ASP A 7 -11.52 -9.17 7.08
N GLU A 8 -11.87 -8.45 8.16
CA GLU A 8 -11.18 -8.52 9.46
C GLU A 8 -11.21 -9.95 10.03
N ASP A 9 -12.36 -10.63 9.95
CA ASP A 9 -12.47 -12.02 10.42
C ASP A 9 -11.55 -12.96 9.62
N PHE A 10 -11.47 -12.78 8.30
CA PHE A 10 -10.57 -13.56 7.45
C PHE A 10 -9.08 -13.29 7.75
N ASN A 11 -8.72 -12.04 8.05
CA ASN A 11 -7.37 -11.67 8.49
C ASN A 11 -7.02 -12.37 9.82
N LEU A 12 -7.91 -12.31 10.81
CA LEU A 12 -7.74 -12.99 12.11
C LEU A 12 -7.62 -14.51 11.94
N ILE A 13 -8.46 -15.12 11.11
CA ILE A 13 -8.41 -16.56 10.82
C ILE A 13 -7.08 -16.93 10.16
N SER A 14 -6.62 -16.17 9.17
CA SER A 14 -5.32 -16.37 8.51
C SER A 14 -4.16 -16.29 9.50
N ASN A 15 -4.18 -15.30 10.40
CA ASN A 15 -3.16 -15.16 11.44
C ASN A 15 -3.15 -16.36 12.40
N ASN A 16 -4.33 -16.89 12.72
CA ASN A 16 -4.43 -18.07 13.58
C ASN A 16 -3.96 -19.36 12.91
N ALA A 17 -3.97 -19.47 11.58
CA ALA A 17 -3.41 -20.63 10.88
C ALA A 17 -1.93 -20.86 11.24
N TYR A 18 -1.17 -19.82 11.56
CA TYR A 18 0.23 -19.93 12.03
C TYR A 18 0.37 -20.56 13.41
N LYS A 19 -0.71 -20.63 14.19
CA LYS A 19 -0.77 -21.24 15.51
C LYS A 19 -1.32 -22.67 15.47
N ILE A 20 -1.34 -23.32 14.30
CA ILE A 20 -1.89 -24.67 14.09
C ILE A 20 -1.42 -25.70 15.13
N GLY A 21 -0.19 -25.60 15.64
CA GLY A 21 0.32 -26.49 16.69
C GLY A 21 -0.40 -26.39 18.05
N LYS A 22 -1.21 -25.36 18.27
CA LYS A 22 -2.03 -25.17 19.48
C LYS A 22 -3.46 -25.68 19.31
N TYR A 23 -3.88 -25.94 18.08
CA TYR A 23 -5.26 -26.26 17.76
C TYR A 23 -5.48 -27.77 17.66
N HIS A 24 -6.60 -28.20 18.24
CA HIS A 24 -7.15 -29.54 18.15
C HIS A 24 -8.66 -29.41 17.85
N VAL A 25 -9.30 -30.49 17.42
CA VAL A 25 -10.75 -30.49 17.19
C VAL A 25 -11.49 -30.04 18.47
N GLY A 26 -12.40 -29.07 18.33
CA GLY A 26 -13.16 -28.46 19.41
C GLY A 26 -12.54 -27.18 20.00
N GLU A 27 -11.28 -26.87 19.69
CA GLU A 27 -10.68 -25.58 20.04
C GLU A 27 -11.36 -24.42 19.29
N THR A 28 -11.29 -23.22 19.89
CA THR A 28 -11.99 -22.06 19.35
C THR A 28 -11.08 -20.93 18.92
N ILE A 29 -11.48 -20.24 17.85
CA ILE A 29 -10.90 -18.97 17.39
C ILE A 29 -11.97 -17.89 17.55
N GLU A 30 -11.63 -16.80 18.21
CA GLU A 30 -12.50 -15.63 18.33
C GLU A 30 -12.29 -14.70 17.13
N VAL A 31 -13.39 -14.25 16.52
CA VAL A 31 -13.40 -13.32 15.38
C VAL A 31 -13.79 -11.90 15.85
N SER A 32 -13.73 -10.90 14.97
CA SER A 32 -13.78 -9.46 15.31
C SER A 32 -14.99 -9.04 16.16
N ASN A 33 -16.12 -9.71 15.95
CA ASN A 33 -17.39 -9.44 16.64
C ASN A 33 -17.54 -10.17 17.99
N GLY A 34 -16.52 -10.91 18.44
CA GLY A 34 -16.53 -11.73 19.66
C GLY A 34 -17.15 -13.13 19.50
N GLU A 35 -17.62 -13.51 18.30
CA GLU A 35 -18.09 -14.86 18.02
C GLU A 35 -16.92 -15.85 17.98
N LYS A 36 -17.24 -17.12 18.29
CA LYS A 36 -16.26 -18.21 18.32
C LYS A 36 -16.52 -19.19 17.18
N LEU A 37 -15.51 -19.40 16.36
CA LEU A 37 -15.43 -20.47 15.38
C LEU A 37 -14.74 -21.69 16.01
N TYR A 38 -15.14 -22.88 15.60
CA TYR A 38 -14.66 -24.14 16.15
C TYR A 38 -13.82 -24.88 15.11
N VAL A 39 -12.65 -25.35 15.52
CA VAL A 39 -11.80 -26.24 14.73
C VAL A 39 -12.48 -27.60 14.63
N ILE A 40 -12.73 -28.05 13.41
CA ILE A 40 -13.39 -29.34 13.13
C ILE A 40 -12.49 -30.33 12.40
N ASP A 41 -11.50 -29.82 11.67
CA ASP A 41 -10.45 -30.60 11.04
C ASP A 41 -9.17 -29.76 10.94
N TYR A 42 -8.02 -30.42 10.85
CA TYR A 42 -6.74 -29.76 10.58
C TYR A 42 -5.78 -30.72 9.90
N LYS A 43 -4.99 -30.19 8.97
CA LYS A 43 -3.90 -30.92 8.31
C LYS A 43 -2.58 -30.30 8.74
N LYS A 44 -1.71 -31.11 9.34
CA LYS A 44 -0.32 -30.72 9.67
C LYS A 44 0.64 -31.67 8.96
N THR A 45 1.61 -31.11 8.25
CA THR A 45 2.66 -31.90 7.59
C THR A 45 4.03 -31.33 7.94
N GLU A 46 5.07 -32.17 7.96
CA GLU A 46 6.43 -31.74 8.33
C GLU A 46 7.10 -30.85 7.26
N LYS A 47 6.67 -30.95 5.99
CA LYS A 47 7.26 -30.22 4.84
C LYS A 47 6.23 -29.79 3.78
N GLY A 48 4.93 -29.82 4.07
CA GLY A 48 3.86 -29.57 3.09
C GLY A 48 2.77 -28.65 3.62
N LEU A 49 1.55 -28.82 3.10
CA LEU A 49 0.40 -27.99 3.47
C LEU A 49 0.08 -28.09 4.98
N ASN A 50 -0.13 -26.92 5.59
CA ASN A 50 -0.76 -26.77 6.90
C ASN A 50 -2.09 -26.01 6.74
N ALA A 51 -3.18 -26.58 7.24
CA ALA A 51 -4.51 -25.99 7.11
C ALA A 51 -5.40 -26.26 8.32
N LEU A 52 -6.29 -25.31 8.63
CA LEU A 52 -7.36 -25.44 9.62
C LEU A 52 -8.71 -25.39 8.92
N THR A 53 -9.65 -26.25 9.33
CA THR A 53 -11.05 -26.14 8.93
C THR A 53 -11.90 -25.73 10.13
N LEU A 54 -12.63 -24.62 9.97
CA LEU A 54 -13.38 -23.94 11.00
C LEU A 54 -14.86 -23.91 10.65
N VAL A 55 -15.72 -24.02 11.67
CA VAL A 55 -17.18 -23.92 11.51
C VAL A 55 -17.79 -23.02 12.58
N SER A 56 -19.00 -22.54 12.32
CA SER A 56 -19.76 -21.76 13.30
C SER A 56 -20.09 -22.60 14.53
N ARG A 57 -20.42 -21.94 15.66
CA ARG A 57 -20.92 -22.65 16.86
C ARG A 57 -22.18 -23.48 16.56
N GLU A 58 -23.04 -22.99 15.67
CA GLU A 58 -24.26 -23.68 15.26
C GLU A 58 -23.92 -24.97 14.49
N ASP A 59 -23.06 -24.88 13.48
CA ASP A 59 -22.59 -26.03 12.69
C ASP A 59 -21.85 -27.05 13.55
N TYR A 60 -21.01 -26.59 14.49
CA TYR A 60 -20.30 -27.46 15.43
C TYR A 60 -21.28 -28.28 16.28
N ARG A 61 -22.35 -27.66 16.80
CA ARG A 61 -23.36 -28.35 17.60
C ARG A 61 -24.24 -29.27 16.75
N ASN A 62 -24.66 -28.81 15.57
CA ASN A 62 -25.53 -29.57 14.67
C ASN A 62 -24.84 -30.83 14.15
N SER A 63 -23.55 -30.72 13.82
CA SER A 63 -22.68 -31.85 13.43
C SER A 63 -22.28 -32.75 14.60
N HIS A 64 -22.78 -32.52 15.83
CA HIS A 64 -22.38 -33.25 17.03
C HIS A 64 -20.86 -33.28 17.21
N GLU A 65 -20.26 -32.09 17.25
CA GLU A 65 -18.81 -31.91 17.42
C GLU A 65 -18.02 -32.51 16.25
N GLY A 66 -18.56 -32.41 15.02
CA GLY A 66 -17.90 -32.89 13.79
C GLY A 66 -18.14 -34.35 13.43
N LYS A 67 -18.88 -35.09 14.25
CA LYS A 67 -19.20 -36.52 14.00
C LYS A 67 -20.19 -36.74 12.85
N HIS A 68 -20.95 -35.69 12.51
CA HIS A 68 -21.93 -35.64 11.43
C HIS A 68 -21.58 -34.51 10.45
N PRO A 69 -20.50 -34.65 9.68
CA PRO A 69 -20.01 -33.61 8.77
C PRO A 69 -21.04 -33.22 7.69
N GLU A 70 -21.95 -34.14 7.34
CA GLU A 70 -23.04 -33.89 6.39
C GLU A 70 -24.04 -32.81 6.85
N LYS A 71 -24.04 -32.49 8.15
CA LYS A 71 -24.91 -31.46 8.75
C LYS A 71 -24.26 -30.08 8.80
N ILE A 72 -22.99 -29.96 8.43
CA ILE A 72 -22.30 -28.67 8.35
C ILE A 72 -22.85 -27.92 7.13
N GLN A 73 -23.22 -26.65 7.34
CA GLN A 73 -23.73 -25.76 6.30
C GLN A 73 -22.72 -24.67 5.93
N ASN A 74 -21.78 -24.33 6.81
CA ASN A 74 -20.75 -23.32 6.54
C ASN A 74 -19.40 -23.82 7.07
N ALA A 75 -18.36 -23.73 6.24
CA ALA A 75 -17.00 -24.05 6.64
C ALA A 75 -15.98 -23.06 6.07
N ILE A 76 -14.93 -22.79 6.83
CA ILE A 76 -13.79 -21.97 6.39
C ILE A 76 -12.53 -22.79 6.44
N ILE A 77 -11.78 -22.85 5.34
CA ILE A 77 -10.46 -23.45 5.30
C ILE A 77 -9.41 -22.34 5.33
N ALA A 78 -8.58 -22.32 6.36
CA ALA A 78 -7.48 -21.39 6.52
C ALA A 78 -6.17 -22.09 6.21
N TYR A 79 -5.56 -21.74 5.09
CA TYR A 79 -4.25 -22.23 4.70
C TYR A 79 -3.17 -21.35 5.33
N ARG A 80 -2.21 -22.02 5.94
CA ARG A 80 -1.07 -21.35 6.56
C ARG A 80 0.00 -21.04 5.51
N GLY A 81 0.66 -19.89 5.63
CA GLY A 81 1.93 -19.60 4.95
C GLY A 81 3.14 -20.31 5.58
N SER A 82 4.33 -19.88 5.21
CA SER A 82 5.59 -20.48 5.68
C SER A 82 5.92 -20.08 7.12
N GLU A 83 6.58 -20.95 7.89
CA GLU A 83 7.09 -20.57 9.22
C GLU A 83 8.34 -19.67 9.11
N PRO A 84 8.47 -18.64 9.95
CA PRO A 84 9.75 -18.03 10.22
C PRO A 84 10.74 -19.10 10.68
N ILE A 85 11.81 -19.33 9.91
CA ILE A 85 12.87 -20.21 10.37
C ILE A 85 13.76 -19.51 11.41
N SER A 86 14.37 -20.29 12.29
CA SER A 86 15.38 -19.77 13.21
C SER A 86 16.61 -19.28 12.45
N THR A 87 17.34 -18.33 13.05
CA THR A 87 18.60 -17.80 12.50
C THR A 87 19.63 -18.91 12.20
N ASN A 88 19.63 -20.01 12.96
CA ASN A 88 20.52 -21.15 12.71
C ASN A 88 20.09 -21.96 11.48
N GLN A 89 18.79 -22.23 11.32
CA GLN A 89 18.27 -22.89 10.12
C GLN A 89 18.51 -22.04 8.87
N LEU A 90 18.43 -20.70 8.99
CA LEU A 90 18.69 -19.78 7.88
C LEU A 90 20.15 -19.85 7.45
N LYS A 91 21.06 -19.85 8.43
CA LYS A 91 22.48 -20.07 8.19
C LYS A 91 22.75 -21.42 7.52
N GLU A 92 22.04 -22.49 7.89
CA GLU A 92 22.17 -23.80 7.24
C GLU A 92 21.65 -23.79 5.80
N THR A 93 20.46 -23.25 5.52
CA THR A 93 19.91 -23.11 4.16
C THR A 93 20.83 -22.29 3.24
N ILE A 94 21.39 -21.20 3.76
CA ILE A 94 22.36 -20.37 3.03
C ILE A 94 23.68 -21.12 2.84
N LYS A 95 24.18 -21.83 3.86
CA LYS A 95 25.39 -22.65 3.77
C LYS A 95 25.26 -23.79 2.78
N GLU A 96 24.14 -24.50 2.73
CA GLU A 96 23.88 -25.55 1.73
C GLU A 96 23.87 -24.99 0.31
N THR A 97 23.30 -23.80 0.13
CA THR A 97 23.30 -23.08 -1.16
C THR A 97 24.73 -22.67 -1.57
N ASN A 98 25.55 -22.24 -0.61
CA ASN A 98 26.94 -21.82 -0.80
C ASN A 98 27.93 -22.99 -0.99
N GLN A 99 27.75 -24.12 -0.29
CA GLN A 99 28.63 -25.30 -0.31
C GLN A 99 28.64 -26.03 -1.65
N ARG A 100 27.70 -25.75 -2.54
CA ARG A 100 27.67 -26.31 -3.91
C ARG A 100 28.76 -25.75 -4.86
N GLY A 101 29.81 -25.08 -4.34
CA GLY A 101 30.97 -24.60 -5.11
C GLY A 101 30.73 -23.29 -5.90
N LYS A 102 29.69 -22.55 -5.54
CA LYS A 102 29.04 -21.56 -6.40
C LYS A 102 29.53 -20.11 -6.18
N ARG A 103 29.99 -19.76 -4.98
CA ARG A 103 30.43 -18.39 -4.63
C ARG A 103 31.57 -17.84 -5.51
N GLU A 104 32.54 -18.66 -5.86
CA GLU A 104 33.72 -18.23 -6.63
C GLU A 104 33.39 -17.90 -8.11
N GLU A 105 32.34 -18.51 -8.66
CA GLU A 105 31.82 -18.17 -9.99
C GLU A 105 31.07 -16.84 -10.00
N LEU A 106 30.24 -16.59 -8.97
CA LEU A 106 29.50 -15.34 -8.81
C LEU A 106 30.43 -14.13 -8.67
N ILE A 107 31.47 -14.25 -7.84
CA ILE A 107 32.46 -13.18 -7.64
C ILE A 107 33.12 -12.83 -8.97
N LYS A 108 33.55 -13.83 -9.75
CA LYS A 108 34.13 -13.62 -11.10
C LYS A 108 33.16 -12.98 -12.08
N GLU A 109 31.86 -13.26 -12.00
CA GLU A 109 30.86 -12.61 -12.87
C GLU A 109 30.54 -11.17 -12.45
N LEU A 110 30.51 -10.88 -11.16
CA LEU A 110 30.23 -9.55 -10.62
C LEU A 110 31.42 -8.60 -10.83
N GLU A 111 32.65 -9.11 -10.69
CA GLU A 111 33.88 -8.40 -11.06
C GLU A 111 33.89 -8.03 -12.55
N LYS A 112 33.44 -8.93 -13.44
CA LYS A 112 33.27 -8.64 -14.89
C LYS A 112 32.26 -7.52 -15.17
N LYS A 113 31.29 -7.31 -14.28
CA LYS A 113 30.28 -6.23 -14.37
C LYS A 113 30.71 -4.95 -13.64
N GLY A 114 31.96 -4.87 -13.18
CA GLY A 114 32.52 -3.69 -12.52
C GLY A 114 32.09 -3.53 -11.06
N ILE A 115 31.50 -4.57 -10.45
CA ILE A 115 31.13 -4.59 -9.04
C ILE A 115 32.27 -5.27 -8.29
N ASN A 116 33.06 -4.48 -7.56
CA ASN A 116 34.23 -4.97 -6.86
C ASN A 116 33.82 -5.45 -5.46
N ILE A 117 33.92 -6.75 -5.22
CA ILE A 117 33.56 -7.36 -3.92
C ILE A 117 34.84 -7.48 -3.10
N PRO A 118 34.90 -6.95 -1.87
CA PRO A 118 36.05 -7.16 -0.99
C PRO A 118 36.31 -8.66 -0.80
N ALA A 119 37.55 -9.10 -1.01
CA ALA A 119 37.94 -10.46 -0.65
C ALA A 119 37.90 -10.58 0.88
N GLU A 120 37.08 -11.50 1.40
CA GLU A 120 37.03 -11.80 2.84
C GLU A 120 37.91 -12.97 3.19
N GLU A 121 38.76 -12.80 4.21
CA GLU A 121 39.72 -13.80 4.70
C GLU A 121 39.09 -14.97 5.49
N ASP A 122 37.78 -14.95 5.81
CA ASP A 122 37.18 -15.98 6.66
C ASP A 122 35.75 -16.45 6.30
N GLY A 123 35.14 -15.92 5.23
CA GLY A 123 33.80 -16.36 4.79
C GLY A 123 32.64 -15.94 5.71
N SER A 124 32.81 -14.86 6.47
CA SER A 124 31.91 -14.40 7.53
C SER A 124 30.83 -13.39 7.10
N SER A 125 30.72 -12.96 5.84
CA SER A 125 29.66 -12.01 5.43
C SER A 125 28.22 -12.46 5.69
N PHE A 126 27.97 -13.76 5.83
CA PHE A 126 26.66 -14.31 6.23
C PHE A 126 26.54 -14.61 7.73
N ASP A 127 27.58 -14.41 8.54
CA ASP A 127 27.47 -14.49 10.00
C ASP A 127 26.75 -13.27 10.61
N SER A 128 26.64 -12.16 9.86
CA SER A 128 25.83 -10.97 10.18
C SER A 128 24.30 -11.22 10.11
N VAL A 129 23.86 -12.37 9.58
CA VAL A 129 22.43 -12.76 9.43
C VAL A 129 21.73 -13.02 10.78
N THR A 130 22.43 -12.89 11.91
CA THR A 130 21.85 -13.05 13.25
C THR A 130 20.86 -11.94 13.65
N GLY A 131 20.72 -10.87 12.85
CA GLY A 131 19.85 -9.72 13.12
C GLY A 131 18.58 -9.62 12.27
N PHE A 132 18.26 -10.59 11.40
CA PHE A 132 17.01 -10.55 10.62
C PHE A 132 15.80 -10.82 11.52
N SER A 133 14.76 -10.01 11.38
CA SER A 133 13.49 -10.18 12.09
C SER A 133 12.82 -11.50 11.69
N GLU A 134 11.92 -12.03 12.53
CA GLU A 134 11.08 -13.21 12.20
C GLU A 134 10.38 -13.01 10.86
N TYR A 135 9.92 -11.79 10.62
CA TYR A 135 9.36 -11.32 9.37
C TYR A 135 10.28 -11.52 8.15
N ALA A 136 11.52 -11.02 8.21
CA ALA A 136 12.47 -11.19 7.12
C ALA A 136 12.84 -12.67 6.90
N ASN A 137 12.81 -13.50 7.95
CA ASN A 137 13.02 -14.94 7.83
C ASN A 137 11.86 -15.64 7.10
N GLU A 138 10.60 -15.27 7.39
CA GLU A 138 9.42 -15.77 6.66
C GLU A 138 9.52 -15.47 5.17
N ILE A 139 9.88 -14.24 4.81
CA ILE A 139 10.14 -13.86 3.41
C ILE A 139 11.21 -14.75 2.81
N ILE A 140 12.39 -14.85 3.42
CA ILE A 140 13.48 -15.66 2.86
C ILE A 140 13.00 -17.11 2.66
N GLN A 141 12.18 -17.64 3.55
CA GLN A 141 11.56 -18.96 3.34
C GLN A 141 10.62 -18.98 2.14
N ASP A 142 9.73 -18.01 2.03
CA ASP A 142 8.81 -17.86 0.90
C ASP A 142 9.52 -17.59 -0.42
N TRP A 143 10.78 -17.16 -0.46
CA TRP A 143 11.53 -17.08 -1.73
C TRP A 143 12.38 -18.33 -2.02
N LEU A 144 12.72 -19.13 -1.00
CA LEU A 144 13.70 -20.23 -1.10
C LEU A 144 13.12 -21.64 -1.04
N HIS A 145 12.00 -21.86 -0.36
CA HIS A 145 11.49 -23.20 -0.09
C HIS A 145 10.39 -23.65 -1.06
N MET A 146 10.09 -24.95 -0.98
CA MET A 146 9.90 -25.83 -2.15
C MET A 146 8.84 -25.40 -3.17
N ASP A 147 7.73 -24.80 -2.75
CA ASP A 147 6.59 -24.54 -3.66
C ASP A 147 6.50 -23.10 -4.16
N THR A 148 7.19 -22.15 -3.53
CA THR A 148 7.27 -20.77 -4.05
C THR A 148 8.25 -20.65 -5.20
N SER A 149 9.12 -21.65 -5.38
CA SER A 149 9.90 -21.81 -6.61
C SER A 149 9.01 -21.88 -7.86
N TYR A 150 7.76 -22.35 -7.72
CA TYR A 150 6.76 -22.27 -8.78
C TYR A 150 6.36 -20.83 -9.04
N LEU A 151 5.99 -20.08 -8.01
CA LEU A 151 5.56 -18.68 -8.10
C LEU A 151 6.66 -17.82 -8.73
N VAL A 152 7.86 -17.82 -8.15
CA VAL A 152 8.98 -17.01 -8.63
C VAL A 152 9.45 -17.51 -10.01
N GLY A 153 9.47 -18.82 -10.23
CA GLY A 153 9.87 -19.43 -11.50
C GLY A 153 8.79 -19.42 -12.59
N LYS A 154 7.57 -18.93 -12.29
CA LYS A 154 6.38 -18.97 -13.16
C LYS A 154 6.11 -20.38 -13.73
N LYS A 155 6.30 -21.42 -12.91
CA LYS A 155 6.06 -22.82 -13.31
C LYS A 155 4.59 -23.21 -13.08
N PRO A 156 3.96 -23.98 -13.99
CA PRO A 156 2.63 -24.52 -13.77
C PRO A 156 2.56 -25.34 -12.48
N PHE A 157 1.55 -25.12 -11.63
CA PHE A 157 1.37 -25.94 -10.42
C PHE A 157 1.00 -27.40 -10.73
N ASP A 158 0.46 -27.67 -11.90
CA ASP A 158 0.03 -29.00 -12.34
C ASP A 158 1.07 -29.74 -13.19
N ASP A 159 2.36 -29.42 -13.04
CA ASP A 159 3.47 -30.01 -13.81
C ASP A 159 3.75 -31.50 -13.54
N GLY A 160 2.92 -32.15 -12.71
CA GLY A 160 3.05 -33.56 -12.31
C GLY A 160 3.85 -33.77 -11.03
N THR A 161 4.39 -32.71 -10.42
CA THR A 161 5.08 -32.77 -9.13
C THR A 161 4.13 -32.40 -7.99
N ASP A 162 4.23 -33.10 -6.87
CA ASP A 162 3.45 -32.76 -5.67
C ASP A 162 3.97 -31.45 -5.05
N ASN A 163 3.06 -30.49 -4.85
CA ASN A 163 3.34 -29.16 -4.31
C ASN A 163 2.16 -28.67 -3.46
N GLN A 164 2.38 -27.67 -2.61
CA GLN A 164 1.37 -27.15 -1.67
C GLN A 164 0.10 -26.63 -2.32
N ALA A 165 0.14 -26.07 -3.53
CA ALA A 165 -1.06 -25.63 -4.22
C ALA A 165 -1.94 -26.83 -4.58
N ILE A 166 -1.34 -27.90 -5.13
CA ILE A 166 -2.03 -29.16 -5.41
C ILE A 166 -2.53 -29.82 -4.12
N GLN A 167 -1.73 -29.83 -3.05
CA GLN A 167 -2.15 -30.37 -1.76
C GLN A 167 -3.32 -29.56 -1.15
N ALA A 168 -3.35 -28.24 -1.35
CA ALA A 168 -4.42 -27.35 -0.89
C ALA A 168 -5.74 -27.65 -1.59
N ASP A 169 -5.69 -27.81 -2.92
CA ASP A 169 -6.82 -28.25 -3.74
C ASP A 169 -7.36 -29.61 -3.31
N GLN A 170 -6.48 -30.61 -3.14
CA GLN A 170 -6.85 -31.94 -2.67
C GLN A 170 -7.49 -31.91 -1.27
N TYR A 171 -6.98 -31.06 -0.39
CA TYR A 171 -7.55 -30.88 0.94
C TYR A 171 -8.96 -30.27 0.86
N ALA A 172 -9.16 -29.22 0.06
CA ALA A 172 -10.49 -28.64 -0.15
C ALA A 172 -11.49 -29.66 -0.70
N LYS A 173 -11.08 -30.48 -1.67
CA LYS A 173 -11.90 -31.57 -2.24
C LYS A 173 -12.26 -32.63 -1.19
N THR A 174 -11.35 -32.91 -0.26
CA THR A 174 -11.60 -33.83 0.86
C THR A 174 -12.65 -33.26 1.81
N ILE A 175 -12.49 -32.01 2.23
CA ILE A 175 -13.47 -31.32 3.07
C ILE A 175 -14.83 -31.23 2.38
N HIS A 176 -14.89 -30.90 1.09
CA HIS A 176 -16.14 -30.86 0.34
C HIS A 176 -16.84 -32.22 0.24
N LYS A 177 -16.07 -33.31 0.08
CA LYS A 177 -16.63 -34.66 0.06
C LYS A 177 -17.26 -35.04 1.39
N ASP A 178 -16.66 -34.63 2.49
CA ASP A 178 -17.17 -34.91 3.83
C ASP A 178 -18.35 -33.97 4.16
N PHE A 179 -18.25 -32.69 3.79
CA PHE A 179 -19.16 -31.60 4.16
C PHE A 179 -20.04 -31.25 2.96
N LYS A 180 -20.73 -32.24 2.39
CA LYS A 180 -21.38 -32.15 1.06
C LYS A 180 -22.40 -31.02 0.87
N ASN A 181 -22.95 -30.50 1.97
CA ASN A 181 -23.97 -29.45 1.97
C ASN A 181 -23.43 -28.10 2.45
N ALA A 182 -22.12 -27.97 2.65
CA ALA A 182 -21.52 -26.78 3.21
C ALA A 182 -21.13 -25.77 2.13
N ASP A 183 -21.43 -24.50 2.39
CA ASP A 183 -20.83 -23.37 1.71
C ASP A 183 -19.39 -23.22 2.23
N ILE A 184 -18.42 -23.58 1.39
CA ILE A 184 -17.00 -23.58 1.74
C ILE A 184 -16.36 -22.26 1.32
N GLN A 185 -15.72 -21.62 2.27
CA GLN A 185 -14.91 -20.42 2.06
C GLN A 185 -13.43 -20.72 2.38
N VAL A 186 -12.52 -19.97 1.79
CA VAL A 186 -11.08 -20.17 2.00
C VAL A 186 -10.34 -18.87 2.29
N THR A 187 -9.24 -18.96 3.02
CA THR A 187 -8.38 -17.82 3.32
C THR A 187 -6.94 -18.24 3.57
N GLY A 188 -6.05 -17.26 3.56
CA GLY A 188 -4.65 -17.47 3.86
C GLY A 188 -3.82 -16.21 3.65
N HIS A 189 -2.62 -16.23 4.23
CA HIS A 189 -1.61 -15.19 4.14
C HIS A 189 -0.36 -15.72 3.44
N SER A 190 0.36 -14.87 2.72
CA SER A 190 1.58 -15.23 2.00
C SER A 190 1.35 -16.45 1.09
N LEU A 191 2.18 -17.50 1.16
CA LEU A 191 2.01 -18.77 0.45
C LEU A 191 0.65 -19.42 0.72
N GLY A 192 0.13 -19.30 1.94
CA GLY A 192 -1.21 -19.77 2.30
C GLY A 192 -2.31 -19.06 1.51
N GLY A 193 -2.12 -17.78 1.20
CA GLY A 193 -3.03 -17.02 0.33
C GLY A 193 -2.94 -17.46 -1.13
N SER A 194 -1.76 -17.82 -1.64
CA SER A 194 -1.63 -18.42 -2.98
C SER A 194 -2.31 -19.80 -3.04
N ASN A 195 -2.17 -20.61 -2.00
CA ASN A 195 -2.85 -21.91 -1.85
C ASN A 195 -4.38 -21.74 -1.85
N ALA A 196 -4.88 -20.75 -1.10
CA ALA A 196 -6.31 -20.40 -1.07
C ALA A 196 -6.80 -19.95 -2.45
N SER A 197 -6.07 -19.06 -3.12
CA SER A 197 -6.41 -18.57 -4.47
C SER A 197 -6.47 -19.71 -5.48
N TYR A 198 -5.51 -20.64 -5.43
CA TYR A 198 -5.49 -21.82 -6.28
C TYR A 198 -6.69 -22.74 -6.00
N ALA A 199 -7.00 -23.00 -4.73
CA ALA A 199 -8.16 -23.78 -4.37
C ALA A 199 -9.46 -23.17 -4.92
N VAL A 200 -9.63 -21.84 -4.85
CA VAL A 200 -10.78 -21.13 -5.43
C VAL A 200 -10.86 -21.44 -6.93
N VAL A 201 -9.85 -21.08 -7.71
CA VAL A 201 -9.94 -21.15 -9.18
C VAL A 201 -10.08 -22.56 -9.72
N MET A 202 -9.60 -23.57 -9.00
CA MET A 202 -9.72 -24.98 -9.39
C MET A 202 -11.05 -25.63 -9.00
N ASN A 203 -11.89 -24.97 -8.18
CA ASN A 203 -13.09 -25.57 -7.63
C ASN A 203 -14.29 -24.60 -7.60
N ASP A 204 -15.36 -24.97 -8.30
CA ASP A 204 -16.62 -24.20 -8.31
C ASP A 204 -17.41 -24.31 -7.00
N PHE A 205 -17.15 -25.33 -6.18
CA PHE A 205 -17.82 -25.49 -4.87
C PHE A 205 -17.30 -24.52 -3.80
N ILE A 206 -16.22 -23.78 -4.09
CA ILE A 206 -15.70 -22.76 -3.17
C ILE A 206 -16.42 -21.45 -3.45
N GLU A 207 -17.25 -21.08 -2.49
CA GLU A 207 -18.15 -19.92 -2.54
C GLU A 207 -17.37 -18.60 -2.52
N ARG A 208 -16.31 -18.52 -1.69
CA ARG A 208 -15.51 -17.30 -1.53
C ARG A 208 -14.09 -17.59 -1.07
N GLY A 209 -13.12 -16.83 -1.58
CA GLY A 209 -11.77 -16.71 -1.07
C GLY A 209 -11.44 -15.28 -0.68
N VAL A 210 -10.81 -15.09 0.48
CA VAL A 210 -10.23 -13.80 0.89
C VAL A 210 -8.79 -14.04 1.30
N THR A 211 -7.83 -13.43 0.62
CA THR A 211 -6.40 -13.68 0.82
C THR A 211 -5.65 -12.41 1.11
N PHE A 212 -4.49 -12.54 1.75
CA PHE A 212 -3.67 -11.41 2.18
C PHE A 212 -2.23 -11.64 1.76
N GLU A 213 -1.62 -10.64 1.14
CA GLU A 213 -0.19 -10.60 0.87
C GLU A 213 0.34 -11.79 0.04
N ASN A 214 -0.55 -12.39 -0.76
CA ASN A 214 -0.17 -13.50 -1.62
C ASN A 214 0.45 -13.00 -2.94
N PRO A 215 1.49 -13.69 -3.44
CA PRO A 215 1.92 -13.57 -4.83
C PRO A 215 0.78 -13.84 -5.81
N ASN A 216 0.85 -13.20 -6.99
CA ASN A 216 -0.06 -13.49 -8.08
C ASN A 216 0.26 -14.88 -8.68
N ILE A 217 -0.76 -15.73 -8.74
CA ILE A 217 -0.65 -17.11 -9.22
C ILE A 217 -0.95 -17.28 -10.71
N TYR A 218 -1.35 -16.22 -11.43
CA TYR A 218 -1.86 -16.31 -12.80
C TYR A 218 -0.97 -17.15 -13.72
N GLU A 219 0.35 -16.93 -13.68
CA GLU A 219 1.31 -17.62 -14.55
C GLU A 219 1.46 -19.11 -14.24
N ASN A 220 1.07 -19.51 -13.02
CA ASN A 220 1.12 -20.88 -12.51
C ASN A 220 -0.14 -21.69 -12.84
N LEU A 221 -1.18 -21.05 -13.37
CA LEU A 221 -2.45 -21.69 -13.67
C LEU A 221 -2.42 -22.47 -14.99
N PRO A 222 -3.27 -23.50 -15.14
CA PRO A 222 -3.56 -24.12 -16.43
C PRO A 222 -4.12 -23.10 -17.45
N GLU A 223 -3.91 -23.32 -18.74
CA GLU A 223 -4.25 -22.36 -19.80
C GLU A 223 -5.76 -22.05 -19.91
N ASP A 224 -6.61 -23.04 -19.65
CA ASP A 224 -8.06 -22.84 -19.59
C ASP A 224 -8.47 -21.97 -18.41
N VAL A 225 -7.86 -22.17 -17.24
CA VAL A 225 -8.09 -21.37 -16.04
C VAL A 225 -7.54 -19.94 -16.21
N LYS A 226 -6.39 -19.76 -16.87
CA LYS A 226 -5.87 -18.43 -17.28
C LYS A 226 -6.88 -17.69 -18.15
N ALA A 227 -7.49 -18.37 -19.12
CA ALA A 227 -8.51 -17.77 -19.98
C ALA A 227 -9.76 -17.35 -19.20
N GLN A 228 -10.16 -18.09 -18.16
CA GLN A 228 -11.25 -17.70 -17.25
C GLN A 228 -10.87 -16.49 -16.40
N ALA A 229 -9.64 -16.46 -15.88
CA ALA A 229 -9.11 -15.31 -15.12
C ALA A 229 -9.10 -14.03 -15.97
N LEU A 230 -8.68 -14.09 -17.24
CA LEU A 230 -8.70 -12.96 -18.17
C LEU A 230 -10.11 -12.40 -18.42
N LYS A 231 -11.13 -13.26 -18.38
CA LYS A 231 -12.53 -12.83 -18.47
C LYS A 231 -13.09 -12.27 -17.16
N GLY A 232 -12.33 -12.40 -16.07
CA GLY A 232 -12.72 -11.96 -14.73
C GLY A 232 -13.70 -12.89 -14.02
N GLU A 233 -13.78 -14.17 -14.43
CA GLU A 233 -14.76 -15.14 -13.89
C GLU A 233 -14.61 -15.37 -12.37
N PHE A 234 -13.42 -15.14 -11.81
CA PHE A 234 -13.15 -15.33 -10.39
C PHE A 234 -13.35 -14.08 -9.53
N ARG A 235 -13.55 -12.89 -10.12
CA ARG A 235 -13.56 -11.60 -9.38
C ARG A 235 -14.74 -11.45 -8.42
N SER A 236 -15.82 -12.19 -8.60
CA SER A 236 -16.97 -12.19 -7.70
C SER A 236 -16.73 -12.99 -6.42
N ARG A 237 -15.81 -13.96 -6.46
CA ARG A 237 -15.58 -14.91 -5.36
C ARG A 237 -14.19 -14.88 -4.75
N LEU A 238 -13.17 -14.42 -5.48
CA LEU A 238 -11.82 -14.25 -4.96
C LEU A 238 -11.52 -12.77 -4.71
N THR A 239 -11.20 -12.40 -3.46
CA THR A 239 -10.66 -11.08 -3.10
C THR A 239 -9.23 -11.25 -2.61
N GLU A 240 -8.30 -10.53 -3.23
CA GLU A 240 -6.87 -10.58 -2.89
C GLU A 240 -6.43 -9.22 -2.33
N TYR A 241 -6.09 -9.18 -1.05
CA TYR A 241 -5.51 -7.99 -0.45
C TYR A 241 -4.00 -7.98 -0.64
N ILE A 242 -3.46 -6.92 -1.24
CA ILE A 242 -2.02 -6.73 -1.42
C ILE A 242 -1.56 -5.44 -0.76
N ASN A 243 -0.32 -5.38 -0.32
CA ASN A 243 0.27 -4.17 0.21
C ASN A 243 1.43 -3.70 -0.67
N LEU A 244 1.44 -2.43 -1.05
CA LEU A 244 2.50 -1.89 -1.91
C LEU A 244 3.88 -1.87 -1.27
N ASN A 245 3.95 -1.99 0.05
CA ASN A 245 5.19 -2.10 0.81
C ASN A 245 5.65 -3.54 1.03
N ASP A 246 4.88 -4.50 0.52
CA ASP A 246 5.20 -5.92 0.58
C ASP A 246 5.64 -6.42 -0.80
N GLY A 247 6.95 -6.62 -0.94
CA GLY A 247 7.56 -7.13 -2.17
C GLY A 247 7.13 -8.56 -2.54
N LEU A 248 6.61 -9.36 -1.61
CA LEU A 248 6.05 -10.68 -1.93
C LEU A 248 4.65 -10.54 -2.54
N SER A 249 3.80 -9.65 -2.00
CA SER A 249 2.47 -9.40 -2.58
C SER A 249 2.52 -8.82 -4.01
N LEU A 250 3.62 -8.13 -4.32
CA LEU A 250 3.90 -7.55 -5.64
C LEU A 250 4.50 -8.56 -6.65
N LEU A 251 4.87 -9.76 -6.20
CA LEU A 251 5.41 -10.80 -7.08
C LEU A 251 4.38 -11.20 -8.15
N ASN A 252 4.84 -11.29 -9.40
CA ASN A 252 4.05 -11.64 -10.60
C ASN A 252 2.87 -10.70 -10.90
N ARG A 253 2.80 -9.51 -10.28
CA ARG A 253 1.77 -8.50 -10.58
C ARG A 253 2.04 -7.75 -11.91
N ASP A 254 3.01 -8.23 -12.70
CA ASP A 254 3.17 -7.87 -14.10
C ASP A 254 2.28 -8.71 -15.04
N ALA A 255 1.71 -9.80 -14.55
CA ALA A 255 0.73 -10.63 -15.25
C ALA A 255 -0.72 -10.15 -15.00
N ALA A 256 -1.69 -10.81 -15.61
CA ALA A 256 -3.09 -10.52 -15.35
C ALA A 256 -3.48 -10.90 -13.91
N GLU A 257 -4.43 -10.16 -13.32
CA GLU A 257 -4.95 -10.48 -11.99
C GLU A 257 -5.98 -11.61 -12.07
N VAL A 258 -5.99 -12.47 -11.05
CA VAL A 258 -6.89 -13.63 -10.97
C VAL A 258 -8.20 -13.23 -10.30
N GLY A 259 -8.14 -12.75 -9.07
CA GLY A 259 -9.29 -12.29 -8.30
C GLY A 259 -9.55 -10.80 -8.42
N LYS A 260 -10.37 -10.29 -7.50
CA LYS A 260 -10.51 -8.87 -7.24
C LYS A 260 -9.40 -8.43 -6.29
N VAL A 261 -8.42 -7.71 -6.81
CA VAL A 261 -7.27 -7.21 -6.06
C VAL A 261 -7.65 -5.90 -5.37
N LYS A 262 -7.47 -5.85 -4.05
CA LYS A 262 -7.62 -4.66 -3.22
C LYS A 262 -6.26 -4.24 -2.70
N VAL A 263 -5.93 -2.97 -2.90
CA VAL A 263 -4.58 -2.47 -2.67
C VAL A 263 -4.53 -1.67 -1.38
N MET A 264 -3.54 -2.00 -0.56
CA MET A 264 -3.30 -1.45 0.77
C MET A 264 -1.94 -0.73 0.78
N TYR A 265 -1.79 0.20 1.72
CA TYR A 265 -0.51 0.86 1.98
C TYR A 265 -0.40 1.17 3.47
N ASP A 266 0.80 1.00 4.00
CA ASP A 266 1.20 1.51 5.30
C ASP A 266 2.42 2.43 5.15
N GLU A 267 2.74 3.25 6.14
CA GLU A 267 3.95 4.10 6.09
C GLU A 267 5.23 3.32 6.45
N ALA A 268 5.20 1.98 6.54
CA ALA A 268 6.28 1.19 7.13
C ALA A 268 7.55 1.10 6.28
N LEU A 269 7.53 1.52 5.01
CA LEU A 269 8.77 1.64 4.22
C LEU A 269 9.51 2.95 4.57
N PRO A 270 10.77 2.89 5.03
CA PRO A 270 11.68 4.01 4.86
C PRO A 270 11.75 4.34 3.37
N ASN A 271 11.71 5.64 3.02
CA ASN A 271 11.80 6.19 1.66
C ASN A 271 12.46 5.23 0.65
N GLY A 272 11.65 4.70 -0.27
CA GLY A 272 12.02 3.98 -1.49
C GLY A 272 13.40 3.34 -1.55
N VAL A 273 13.46 2.02 -1.47
CA VAL A 273 14.70 1.26 -1.69
C VAL A 273 15.17 1.42 -3.13
N GLN A 274 16.11 2.34 -3.38
CA GLN A 274 16.80 2.34 -4.67
C GLN A 274 17.84 1.22 -4.69
N ASN A 275 17.97 0.53 -5.82
CA ASN A 275 18.92 -0.57 -5.98
C ASN A 275 20.37 -0.11 -5.66
N ASN A 276 20.72 1.16 -5.88
CA ASN A 276 22.04 1.70 -5.55
C ASN A 276 22.26 1.96 -4.04
N SER A 277 21.20 2.08 -3.25
CA SER A 277 21.23 2.32 -1.79
C SER A 277 21.00 1.07 -0.95
N LEU A 278 20.83 -0.10 -1.58
CA LEU A 278 20.73 -1.37 -0.88
C LEU A 278 22.04 -1.70 -0.14
N PRO A 279 21.99 -2.24 1.10
CA PRO A 279 23.15 -2.86 1.74
C PRO A 279 23.74 -3.95 0.83
N ASP A 280 25.07 -3.99 0.72
CA ASP A 280 25.73 -4.90 -0.22
C ASP A 280 25.47 -6.37 0.13
N GLU A 281 25.21 -6.69 1.40
CA GLU A 281 24.82 -8.01 1.87
C GLU A 281 23.47 -8.47 1.29
N VAL A 282 22.49 -7.56 1.21
CA VAL A 282 21.15 -7.85 0.66
C VAL A 282 21.22 -8.04 -0.86
N LYS A 283 22.01 -7.20 -1.55
CA LYS A 283 22.27 -7.38 -2.99
C LYS A 283 22.95 -8.71 -3.27
N MET A 284 23.98 -9.05 -2.49
CA MET A 284 24.75 -10.27 -2.66
C MET A 284 23.91 -11.52 -2.38
N LEU A 285 23.04 -11.49 -1.36
CA LEU A 285 22.06 -12.54 -1.11
C LEU A 285 21.13 -12.69 -2.32
N GLY A 286 20.46 -11.61 -2.75
CA GLY A 286 19.54 -11.66 -3.89
C GLY A 286 20.21 -12.13 -5.19
N LEU A 287 21.43 -11.67 -5.49
CA LEU A 287 22.21 -12.10 -6.66
C LEU A 287 22.59 -13.58 -6.58
N GLY A 288 23.01 -14.07 -5.41
CA GLY A 288 23.27 -15.49 -5.19
C GLY A 288 22.03 -16.34 -5.42
N LEU A 289 20.88 -15.93 -4.87
CA LEU A 289 19.62 -16.66 -5.02
C LEU A 289 19.15 -16.68 -6.48
N LYS A 290 19.26 -15.54 -7.17
CA LYS A 290 18.91 -15.42 -8.59
C LYS A 290 19.75 -16.34 -9.46
N HIS A 291 21.06 -16.35 -9.25
CA HIS A 291 21.99 -17.11 -10.07
C HIS A 291 21.89 -18.62 -9.79
N TYR A 292 21.61 -19.04 -8.55
CA TYR A 292 21.77 -20.45 -8.13
C TYR A 292 20.50 -21.25 -7.85
N GLY A 293 19.35 -20.59 -7.73
CA GLY A 293 18.07 -21.24 -7.45
C GLY A 293 16.89 -20.71 -8.26
N ASN A 294 16.90 -19.43 -8.66
CA ASN A 294 15.78 -18.86 -9.38
C ASN A 294 16.16 -17.66 -10.29
N GLN A 295 16.44 -17.93 -11.56
CA GLN A 295 16.83 -16.88 -12.53
C GLN A 295 15.76 -15.79 -12.73
N SER A 296 14.51 -16.11 -12.40
CA SER A 296 13.36 -15.19 -12.50
C SER A 296 13.20 -14.30 -11.27
N LEU A 297 14.03 -14.45 -10.23
CA LEU A 297 14.02 -13.61 -9.03
C LEU A 297 14.28 -12.14 -9.39
N ASP A 298 13.36 -11.27 -8.98
CA ASP A 298 13.56 -9.83 -8.97
C ASP A 298 14.22 -9.42 -7.64
N ILE A 299 15.51 -9.07 -7.74
CA ILE A 299 16.34 -8.75 -6.58
C ILE A 299 15.87 -7.47 -5.88
N THR A 300 15.23 -6.55 -6.61
CA THR A 300 14.73 -5.31 -6.02
C THR A 300 13.42 -5.57 -5.28
N LEU A 301 12.48 -6.35 -5.84
CA LEU A 301 11.29 -6.79 -5.06
C LEU A 301 11.67 -7.65 -3.86
N PHE A 302 12.65 -8.54 -4.02
CA PHE A 302 13.17 -9.35 -2.92
C PHE A 302 13.71 -8.47 -1.78
N ALA A 303 14.47 -7.43 -2.12
CA ALA A 303 15.01 -6.54 -1.12
C ALA A 303 13.95 -5.60 -0.51
N GLU A 304 13.00 -5.12 -1.32
CA GLU A 304 11.80 -4.40 -0.84
C GLU A 304 11.00 -5.25 0.14
N ALA A 305 10.82 -6.54 -0.13
CA ALA A 305 10.20 -7.46 0.83
C ALA A 305 11.01 -7.51 2.14
N LEU A 306 12.31 -7.77 2.10
CA LEU A 306 13.12 -7.92 3.32
C LEU A 306 13.14 -6.69 4.24
N MET A 307 13.10 -5.49 3.68
CA MET A 307 13.11 -4.23 4.44
C MET A 307 11.72 -3.63 4.65
N GLY A 308 10.75 -4.08 3.88
CA GLY A 308 9.35 -3.74 4.04
C GLY A 308 8.78 -4.37 5.30
N SER A 309 7.48 -4.43 5.33
CA SER A 309 6.76 -5.19 6.33
C SER A 309 5.97 -6.25 5.54
N HIS A 310 5.66 -7.42 6.10
CA HIS A 310 4.74 -8.43 5.52
C HIS A 310 4.19 -9.36 6.60
N GLY A 311 2.99 -9.04 7.04
CA GLY A 311 2.41 -9.51 8.29
C GLY A 311 1.02 -8.93 8.46
N LEU A 312 0.09 -9.74 8.96
CA LEU A 312 -1.34 -9.40 8.98
C LEU A 312 -1.72 -8.26 9.93
N ASP A 313 -0.84 -7.86 10.84
CA ASP A 313 -1.06 -6.82 11.87
C ASP A 313 -1.03 -5.38 11.33
N ARG A 314 -0.63 -5.18 10.07
CA ARG A 314 -0.66 -3.86 9.40
C ARG A 314 -2.05 -3.41 8.94
N TYR A 315 -3.00 -4.33 8.89
CA TYR A 315 -4.29 -4.07 8.27
C TYR A 315 -5.13 -3.19 9.21
N SER A 316 -5.61 -2.07 8.68
CA SER A 316 -6.64 -1.26 9.34
C SER A 316 -8.00 -1.61 8.74
N PHE A 317 -9.03 -1.64 9.59
CA PHE A 317 -10.39 -2.02 9.20
C PHE A 317 -11.38 -0.91 9.52
N HIS A 318 -12.37 -0.75 8.65
CA HIS A 318 -13.54 0.09 8.89
C HIS A 318 -14.43 -0.57 9.95
N SER A 319 -15.38 0.20 10.50
CA SER A 319 -16.30 -0.31 11.53
C SER A 319 -17.21 -1.46 11.06
N ASP A 320 -17.32 -1.67 9.75
CA ASP A 320 -18.06 -2.78 9.15
C ASP A 320 -17.19 -4.03 8.89
N GLY A 321 -15.91 -3.99 9.27
CA GLY A 321 -14.94 -5.07 9.12
C GLY A 321 -14.33 -5.18 7.72
N SER A 322 -14.58 -4.24 6.82
CA SER A 322 -13.87 -4.15 5.53
C SER A 322 -12.50 -3.52 5.71
N ALA A 323 -11.48 -4.00 5.00
CA ALA A 323 -10.12 -3.45 5.12
C ALA A 323 -10.00 -2.09 4.42
N GLN A 324 -9.27 -1.16 5.02
CA GLN A 324 -9.05 0.20 4.50
C GLN A 324 -8.10 0.22 3.31
N THR A 325 -8.58 0.52 2.11
CA THR A 325 -7.75 0.50 0.90
C THR A 325 -6.95 1.78 0.71
N VAL A 326 -5.99 1.76 -0.21
CA VAL A 326 -5.28 2.96 -0.70
C VAL A 326 -6.25 4.04 -1.15
N ASP A 327 -7.36 3.68 -1.81
CA ASP A 327 -8.39 4.62 -2.24
C ASP A 327 -9.05 5.33 -1.05
N ASP A 328 -9.32 4.60 0.04
CA ASP A 328 -9.88 5.16 1.29
C ASP A 328 -8.91 6.17 1.94
N VAL A 329 -7.61 5.85 1.93
CA VAL A 329 -6.57 6.72 2.51
C VAL A 329 -6.32 7.95 1.63
N LEU A 330 -6.29 7.79 0.30
CA LEU A 330 -6.05 8.86 -0.66
C LEU A 330 -7.16 9.91 -0.70
N LYS A 331 -8.42 9.49 -0.52
CA LYS A 331 -9.58 10.40 -0.45
C LYS A 331 -9.46 11.44 0.66
N ASN A 332 -8.71 11.14 1.73
CA ASN A 332 -8.66 11.95 2.94
C ASN A 332 -7.29 12.61 3.18
N ASN A 333 -6.26 12.30 2.40
CA ASN A 333 -4.88 12.72 2.68
C ASN A 333 -4.10 13.15 1.41
N PRO A 334 -4.09 14.45 1.07
CA PRO A 334 -3.40 14.94 -0.12
C PRO A 334 -1.87 14.82 -0.07
N ASP A 335 -1.25 15.05 1.09
CA ASP A 335 0.19 14.89 1.26
C ASP A 335 0.65 13.43 1.09
N PHE A 336 -0.23 12.50 1.46
CA PHE A 336 -0.03 11.07 1.30
C PHE A 336 -0.02 10.65 -0.18
N ALA A 337 -0.88 11.22 -1.03
CA ALA A 337 -0.88 10.95 -2.47
C ALA A 337 0.46 11.31 -3.14
N LEU A 338 1.06 12.43 -2.74
CA LEU A 338 2.37 12.87 -3.24
C LEU A 338 3.51 11.97 -2.75
N THR A 339 3.45 11.55 -1.48
CA THR A 339 4.39 10.59 -0.89
C THR A 339 4.30 9.24 -1.61
N MET A 340 3.09 8.73 -1.83
CA MET A 340 2.87 7.51 -2.60
C MET A 340 3.39 7.64 -4.03
N LEU A 341 3.12 8.73 -4.76
CA LEU A 341 3.65 8.91 -6.12
C LEU A 341 5.18 8.93 -6.16
N LYS A 342 5.83 9.52 -5.15
CA LYS A 342 7.29 9.47 -5.01
C LYS A 342 7.76 8.05 -4.72
N GLN A 343 7.10 7.35 -3.81
CA GLN A 343 7.39 5.95 -3.46
C GLN A 343 7.24 5.05 -4.68
N MET A 344 6.15 5.17 -5.43
CA MET A 344 5.91 4.41 -6.67
C MET A 344 7.00 4.61 -7.72
N LYS A 345 7.53 5.82 -7.84
CA LYS A 345 8.66 6.12 -8.74
C LYS A 345 9.97 5.49 -8.27
N SER A 346 10.11 5.25 -6.97
CA SER A 346 11.28 4.60 -6.37
C SER A 346 11.15 3.08 -6.21
N THR A 347 9.91 2.55 -6.15
CA THR A 347 9.63 1.11 -6.07
C THR A 347 9.50 0.48 -7.44
N ASN A 348 9.55 -0.84 -7.53
CA ASN A 348 9.36 -1.59 -8.77
C ASN A 348 7.91 -1.60 -9.35
N VAL A 349 7.00 -0.81 -8.79
CA VAL A 349 5.63 -0.70 -9.31
C VAL A 349 5.65 -0.01 -10.68
N LYS A 350 5.34 -0.76 -11.75
CA LYS A 350 5.35 -0.24 -13.12
C LYS A 350 4.36 0.92 -13.28
N ALA A 351 4.73 1.94 -14.05
CA ALA A 351 4.01 3.20 -14.26
C ALA A 351 2.62 3.09 -14.93
N ASN A 352 2.22 1.88 -15.33
CA ASN A 352 0.97 1.55 -16.03
C ASN A 352 0.10 0.53 -15.24
N THR A 353 0.45 0.24 -13.99
CA THR A 353 -0.38 -0.60 -13.11
C THR A 353 -1.62 0.16 -12.66
N GLY A 354 -2.73 -0.54 -12.37
CA GLY A 354 -3.98 0.10 -11.90
C GLY A 354 -3.77 1.01 -10.68
N VAL A 355 -2.82 0.65 -9.81
CA VAL A 355 -2.39 1.45 -8.65
C VAL A 355 -1.77 2.79 -9.05
N SER A 356 -0.86 2.79 -10.03
CA SER A 356 -0.15 4.00 -10.48
C SER A 356 -1.10 4.99 -11.16
N ILE A 357 -2.14 4.44 -11.75
CA ILE A 357 -3.20 5.15 -12.42
C ILE A 357 -4.10 5.82 -11.34
N LEU A 358 -4.56 5.07 -10.33
CA LEU A 358 -5.35 5.60 -9.20
C LEU A 358 -4.65 6.72 -8.42
N ILE A 359 -3.34 6.62 -8.19
CA ILE A 359 -2.58 7.66 -7.46
C ILE A 359 -2.43 8.94 -8.29
N LYS A 360 -2.22 8.84 -9.61
CA LYS A 360 -2.11 10.01 -10.49
C LYS A 360 -3.40 10.83 -10.53
N SER A 361 -4.56 10.18 -10.63
CA SER A 361 -5.85 10.87 -10.63
C SER A 361 -6.12 11.59 -9.31
N HIS A 362 -5.81 10.96 -8.16
CA HIS A 362 -5.92 11.61 -6.85
C HIS A 362 -4.98 12.80 -6.67
N VAL A 363 -3.74 12.74 -7.18
CA VAL A 363 -2.81 13.89 -7.14
C VAL A 363 -3.37 15.09 -7.90
N LEU A 364 -3.99 14.87 -9.07
CA LEU A 364 -4.63 15.94 -9.85
C LEU A 364 -5.80 16.58 -9.09
N MET A 365 -6.70 15.76 -8.53
CA MET A 365 -7.86 16.22 -7.74
C MET A 365 -7.44 16.96 -6.46
N ASN A 366 -6.40 16.49 -5.78
CA ASN A 366 -5.89 17.11 -4.56
C ASN A 366 -5.16 18.43 -4.85
N THR A 367 -4.36 18.49 -5.92
CA THR A 367 -3.69 19.72 -6.37
C THR A 367 -4.73 20.78 -6.76
N SER A 368 -5.82 20.37 -7.43
CA SER A 368 -6.97 21.23 -7.69
C SER A 368 -7.53 21.83 -6.40
N THR A 369 -7.82 21.00 -5.40
CA THR A 369 -8.38 21.44 -4.11
C THR A 369 -7.45 22.42 -3.39
N GLN A 370 -6.15 22.17 -3.36
CA GLN A 370 -5.16 23.07 -2.76
C GLN A 370 -5.09 24.43 -3.48
N LEU A 371 -5.06 24.42 -4.82
CA LEU A 371 -5.04 25.66 -5.61
C LEU A 371 -6.32 26.48 -5.45
N LYS A 372 -7.50 25.83 -5.35
CA LYS A 372 -8.76 26.50 -4.99
C LYS A 372 -8.64 27.17 -3.64
N HIS A 373 -8.15 26.44 -2.63
CA HIS A 373 -7.97 27.00 -1.30
C HIS A 373 -7.02 28.21 -1.29
N ILE A 374 -5.87 28.13 -1.97
CA ILE A 374 -4.92 29.25 -2.10
C ILE A 374 -5.58 30.44 -2.79
N GLY A 375 -6.29 30.22 -3.90
CA GLY A 375 -6.99 31.27 -4.63
C GLY A 375 -8.10 31.93 -3.80
N GLU A 376 -8.90 31.14 -3.09
CA GLU A 376 -10.06 31.63 -2.33
C GLU A 376 -9.69 32.25 -0.98
N SER A 377 -8.66 31.76 -0.31
CA SER A 377 -8.30 32.18 1.05
C SER A 377 -7.08 33.09 1.09
N GLU A 378 -5.90 32.56 0.78
CA GLU A 378 -4.63 33.27 0.92
C GLU A 378 -4.52 34.44 -0.06
N TRP A 379 -4.93 34.23 -1.30
CA TRP A 379 -4.87 35.27 -2.31
C TRP A 379 -5.94 36.35 -2.08
N SER A 380 -7.13 35.97 -1.60
CA SER A 380 -8.15 36.92 -1.13
C SER A 380 -7.66 37.79 0.03
N LYS A 381 -6.83 37.26 0.94
CA LYS A 381 -6.21 38.06 2.02
C LYS A 381 -5.26 39.12 1.44
N ILE A 382 -4.46 38.76 0.43
CA ILE A 382 -3.54 39.68 -0.24
C ILE A 382 -4.32 40.80 -0.93
N ILE A 383 -5.37 40.47 -1.68
CA ILE A 383 -6.25 41.46 -2.32
C ILE A 383 -6.82 42.44 -1.28
N ARG A 384 -7.37 41.92 -0.18
CA ARG A 384 -7.88 42.77 0.92
C ARG A 384 -6.82 43.65 1.57
N GLN A 385 -5.57 43.18 1.66
CA GLN A 385 -4.47 43.99 2.18
C GLN A 385 -4.10 45.13 1.23
N ILE A 386 -4.11 44.89 -0.08
CA ILE A 386 -3.92 45.92 -1.11
C ILE A 386 -5.06 46.93 -1.02
N GLU A 387 -6.32 46.48 -0.99
CA GLU A 387 -7.50 47.34 -0.90
C GLU A 387 -7.49 48.27 0.33
N ARG A 388 -6.95 47.80 1.46
CA ARG A 388 -6.83 48.57 2.70
C ARG A 388 -5.64 49.54 2.76
N ILE A 389 -4.84 49.66 1.70
CA ILE A 389 -3.72 50.60 1.67
C ILE A 389 -4.23 52.04 1.84
N ASP A 390 -5.37 52.39 1.25
CA ASP A 390 -5.92 53.75 1.37
C ASP A 390 -6.25 54.10 2.82
N ASP A 391 -6.93 53.19 3.53
CA ASP A 391 -7.26 53.33 4.96
C ASP A 391 -5.99 53.46 5.81
N LYS A 392 -5.01 52.57 5.61
CA LYS A 392 -3.74 52.61 6.36
C LYS A 392 -2.96 53.90 6.13
N VAL A 393 -2.94 54.39 4.89
CA VAL A 393 -2.29 55.66 4.53
C VAL A 393 -3.02 56.81 5.19
N LYS A 394 -4.36 56.82 5.16
CA LYS A 394 -5.17 57.84 5.83
C LYS A 394 -4.90 57.89 7.33
N ASP A 395 -4.93 56.74 8.02
CA ASP A 395 -4.65 56.63 9.45
C ASP A 395 -3.23 57.13 9.78
N SER A 396 -2.23 56.72 8.99
CA SER A 396 -0.84 57.16 9.20
C SER A 396 -0.67 58.68 9.05
N ILE A 397 -1.39 59.29 8.10
CA ILE A 397 -1.37 60.73 7.90
C ILE A 397 -2.06 61.46 9.06
N GLU A 398 -3.15 60.90 9.59
CA GLU A 398 -3.82 61.43 10.78
C GLU A 398 -2.91 61.35 12.02
N ASP A 399 -2.17 60.26 12.19
CA ASP A 399 -1.18 60.12 13.26
C ASP A 399 -0.05 61.15 13.15
N VAL A 400 0.52 61.32 11.96
CA VAL A 400 1.55 62.33 11.70
C VAL A 400 1.01 63.74 11.98
N ARG A 401 -0.21 64.03 11.55
CA ARG A 401 -0.90 65.30 11.81
C ARG A 401 -1.04 65.55 13.32
N ASN A 402 -1.55 64.56 14.05
CA ASN A 402 -1.78 64.65 15.48
C ASN A 402 -0.48 64.84 16.26
N MET A 403 0.59 64.13 15.86
CA MET A 403 1.91 64.27 16.47
C MET A 403 2.45 65.70 16.33
N HIS A 404 2.42 66.27 15.12
CA HIS A 404 2.95 67.62 14.88
C HIS A 404 2.06 68.72 15.46
N THR A 405 0.74 68.53 15.44
CA THR A 405 -0.21 69.45 16.09
C THR A 405 0.05 69.60 17.60
N ARG A 406 0.58 68.57 18.26
CA ARG A 406 0.94 68.63 19.69
C ARG A 406 2.27 69.35 19.97
N MET A 407 3.09 69.58 18.94
CA MET A 407 4.41 70.22 19.08
C MET A 407 4.38 71.72 18.81
N VAL A 408 3.42 72.20 18.01
CA VAL A 408 3.28 73.63 17.67
C VAL A 408 2.77 74.45 18.86
N GLY A 409 3.15 75.73 18.93
CA GLY A 409 2.76 76.63 20.02
C GLY A 409 3.53 76.42 21.34
N PHE A 410 4.62 75.63 21.32
CA PHE A 410 5.45 75.38 22.50
C PHE A 410 6.95 75.23 22.15
N GLY A 411 7.83 75.67 23.05
CA GLY A 411 9.28 75.49 22.91
C GLY A 411 9.86 76.17 21.67
N ALA A 412 10.63 75.44 20.86
CA ALA A 412 11.25 75.95 19.63
C ALA A 412 10.28 76.09 18.44
N TYR A 413 8.99 75.77 18.65
CA TYR A 413 7.93 75.83 17.64
C TYR A 413 6.77 76.74 18.08
N ASP A 414 7.03 77.69 18.97
CA ASP A 414 6.06 78.61 19.56
C ASP A 414 5.42 79.58 18.57
N GLU A 415 6.12 79.94 17.49
CA GLU A 415 5.59 80.76 16.40
C GLU A 415 4.73 79.98 15.38
N LEU A 416 4.70 78.64 15.45
CA LEU A 416 3.92 77.80 14.53
C LEU A 416 2.52 77.50 15.07
N SER A 417 1.58 77.29 14.16
CA SER A 417 0.18 76.97 14.42
C SER A 417 -0.25 75.64 13.81
N VAL A 418 -1.45 75.17 14.17
CA VAL A 418 -2.06 73.98 13.56
C VAL A 418 -2.25 74.14 12.05
N SER A 419 -2.49 75.37 11.58
CA SER A 419 -2.62 75.67 10.16
C SER A 419 -1.32 75.38 9.40
N ASP A 420 -0.17 75.64 10.02
CA ASP A 420 1.13 75.38 9.40
C ASP A 420 1.41 73.88 9.23
N VAL A 421 0.89 73.05 10.16
CA VAL A 421 0.92 71.58 10.06
C VAL A 421 0.04 71.10 8.90
N ASP A 422 -1.16 71.65 8.77
CA ASP A 422 -2.07 71.32 7.67
C ASP A 422 -1.50 71.73 6.31
N ASP A 423 -0.86 72.90 6.23
CA ASP A 423 -0.18 73.37 5.03
C ASP A 423 1.02 72.49 4.66
N LEU A 424 1.79 72.02 5.66
CA LEU A 424 2.89 71.08 5.42
C LEU A 424 2.38 69.74 4.88
N ILE A 425 1.33 69.16 5.49
CA ILE A 425 0.71 67.92 5.03
C ILE A 425 0.14 68.10 3.63
N ASN A 426 -0.44 69.25 3.32
CA ASN A 426 -0.94 69.54 1.97
C ASN A 426 0.19 69.64 0.94
N LYS A 427 1.37 70.16 1.30
CA LYS A 427 2.55 70.26 0.41
C LYS A 427 3.15 68.91 0.04
N ILE A 428 3.06 67.91 0.93
CA ILE A 428 3.58 66.56 0.67
C ILE A 428 2.59 65.64 -0.06
N LYS A 429 1.34 66.10 -0.27
CA LYS A 429 0.38 65.38 -1.12
C LYS A 429 0.88 65.37 -2.56
N MET A 430 0.76 64.22 -3.20
CA MET A 430 0.89 64.11 -4.65
C MET A 430 -0.25 64.92 -5.31
N ASN A 431 0.06 65.64 -6.39
CA ASN A 431 -0.90 66.46 -7.16
C ASN A 431 -1.94 65.60 -7.92
N LYS A 432 -2.76 64.79 -7.22
CA LYS A 432 -3.84 64.00 -7.78
C LYS A 432 -5.05 63.94 -6.83
N PRO A 433 -6.30 63.93 -7.36
CA PRO A 433 -7.52 64.10 -6.56
C PRO A 433 -7.91 62.90 -5.68
N HIS A 434 -7.35 61.71 -5.91
CA HIS A 434 -7.58 60.50 -5.11
C HIS A 434 -6.25 59.75 -4.94
N HIS A 435 -5.99 59.20 -3.75
CA HIS A 435 -4.72 58.57 -3.33
C HIS A 435 -3.56 59.57 -3.23
N LEU A 436 -3.60 60.36 -2.16
CA LEU A 436 -2.78 61.57 -2.00
C LEU A 436 -1.30 61.30 -1.69
N PHE A 437 -0.93 60.08 -1.30
CA PHE A 437 0.43 59.75 -0.84
C PHE A 437 1.04 58.53 -1.52
N TYR A 438 0.37 57.99 -2.54
CA TYR A 438 0.88 56.87 -3.35
C TYR A 438 0.36 56.94 -4.79
N SER A 439 1.02 56.23 -5.70
CA SER A 439 0.60 56.24 -7.12
C SER A 439 -0.65 55.40 -7.34
N LYS A 440 -1.77 56.05 -7.69
CA LYS A 440 -3.02 55.39 -8.11
C LYS A 440 -2.79 54.35 -9.21
N GLU A 441 -1.99 54.69 -10.23
CA GLU A 441 -1.71 53.78 -11.34
C GLU A 441 -1.03 52.49 -10.88
N LYS A 442 -0.08 52.59 -9.95
CA LYS A 442 0.59 51.41 -9.39
C LYS A 442 -0.32 50.59 -8.49
N TYR A 443 -1.25 51.25 -7.79
CA TYR A 443 -2.28 50.59 -6.99
C TYR A 443 -3.25 49.81 -7.87
N ASP A 444 -3.83 50.46 -8.90
CA ASP A 444 -4.75 49.83 -9.84
C ASP A 444 -4.08 48.63 -10.53
N GLN A 445 -2.82 48.80 -10.99
CA GLN A 445 -2.02 47.70 -11.55
C GLN A 445 -1.81 46.54 -10.57
N ALA A 446 -1.59 46.82 -9.28
CA ALA A 446 -1.39 45.79 -8.27
C ALA A 446 -2.69 45.02 -7.98
N VAL A 447 -3.83 45.72 -7.92
CA VAL A 447 -5.15 45.09 -7.75
C VAL A 447 -5.49 44.23 -8.97
N ASP A 448 -5.34 44.77 -10.19
CA ASP A 448 -5.61 44.03 -11.42
C ASP A 448 -4.71 42.81 -11.58
N ALA A 449 -3.41 42.94 -11.31
CA ALA A 449 -2.47 41.82 -11.32
C ALA A 449 -2.87 40.74 -10.30
N ALA A 450 -3.33 41.15 -9.11
CA ALA A 450 -3.80 40.23 -8.10
C ALA A 450 -5.08 39.51 -8.55
N LEU A 451 -6.11 40.22 -9.01
CA LEU A 451 -7.35 39.60 -9.47
C LEU A 451 -7.10 38.63 -10.64
N ASN A 452 -6.22 39.00 -11.58
CA ASN A 452 -5.85 38.12 -12.70
C ASN A 452 -5.15 36.84 -12.23
N LEU A 453 -4.23 36.92 -11.25
CA LEU A 453 -3.58 35.73 -10.72
C LEU A 453 -4.58 34.84 -9.95
N GLN A 454 -5.52 35.43 -9.21
CA GLN A 454 -6.59 34.69 -8.55
C GLN A 454 -7.41 33.87 -9.54
N HIS A 455 -7.85 34.53 -10.62
CA HIS A 455 -8.63 33.91 -11.67
C HIS A 455 -7.86 32.80 -12.38
N PHE A 456 -6.57 33.02 -12.67
CA PHE A 456 -5.70 32.01 -13.27
C PHE A 456 -5.51 30.78 -12.38
N LEU A 457 -5.30 30.98 -11.07
CA LEU A 457 -5.19 29.88 -10.10
C LEU A 457 -6.49 29.07 -10.03
N GLN A 458 -7.65 29.73 -10.02
CA GLN A 458 -8.95 29.08 -10.04
C GLN A 458 -9.18 28.29 -11.34
N MET A 459 -8.85 28.86 -12.49
CA MET A 459 -8.98 28.20 -13.79
C MET A 459 -8.10 26.93 -13.88
N ILE A 460 -6.82 27.02 -13.50
CA ILE A 460 -5.95 25.84 -13.43
C ILE A 460 -6.50 24.82 -12.46
N ALA A 461 -7.00 25.26 -11.31
CA ALA A 461 -7.56 24.35 -10.32
C ALA A 461 -8.79 23.63 -10.87
N ASP A 462 -9.70 24.32 -11.56
CA ASP A 462 -10.84 23.70 -12.21
C ASP A 462 -10.41 22.72 -13.30
N ASP A 463 -9.46 23.08 -14.16
CA ASP A 463 -8.96 22.19 -15.22
C ASP A 463 -8.31 20.92 -14.63
N LEU A 464 -7.49 21.06 -13.58
CA LEU A 464 -6.90 19.93 -12.86
C LEU A 464 -7.95 19.06 -12.17
N GLY A 465 -9.02 19.67 -11.65
CA GLY A 465 -10.13 18.97 -11.05
C GLY A 465 -10.91 18.16 -12.07
N HIS A 466 -11.26 18.77 -13.21
CA HIS A 466 -11.94 18.09 -14.32
C HIS A 466 -11.08 16.96 -14.91
N MET A 467 -9.80 17.22 -15.17
CA MET A 467 -8.87 16.19 -15.61
C MET A 467 -8.75 15.08 -14.56
N GLY A 468 -8.60 15.44 -13.29
CA GLY A 468 -8.51 14.49 -12.18
C GLY A 468 -9.73 13.57 -12.10
N HIS A 469 -10.94 14.12 -12.19
CA HIS A 469 -12.18 13.34 -12.21
C HIS A 469 -12.33 12.49 -13.49
N ALA A 470 -12.06 13.06 -14.66
CA ALA A 470 -12.16 12.33 -15.92
C ALA A 470 -11.14 11.17 -15.98
N TYR A 471 -9.92 11.39 -15.48
CA TYR A 471 -8.95 10.33 -15.28
C TYR A 471 -9.47 9.35 -14.25
N HIS A 472 -9.85 9.78 -13.05
CA HIS A 472 -10.36 8.88 -12.00
C HIS A 472 -11.48 7.95 -12.50
N ASP A 473 -12.48 8.46 -13.21
CA ASP A 473 -13.58 7.63 -13.73
C ASP A 473 -13.11 6.64 -14.79
N ALA A 474 -12.25 7.08 -15.72
CA ALA A 474 -11.67 6.22 -16.75
C ALA A 474 -10.71 5.18 -16.15
N ASP A 475 -9.97 5.59 -15.13
CA ASP A 475 -8.94 4.86 -14.40
C ASP A 475 -9.56 3.79 -13.51
N LEU A 476 -10.63 4.13 -12.79
CA LEU A 476 -11.39 3.18 -11.97
C LEU A 476 -12.13 2.18 -12.87
N ALA A 477 -12.63 2.61 -14.03
CA ALA A 477 -13.19 1.70 -15.03
C ALA A 477 -12.11 0.76 -15.63
N ALA A 478 -10.90 1.27 -15.91
CA ALA A 478 -9.79 0.48 -16.40
C ALA A 478 -9.26 -0.50 -15.34
N ALA A 479 -9.02 -0.02 -14.12
CA ALA A 479 -8.62 -0.81 -12.96
C ALA A 479 -9.67 -1.89 -12.66
N SER A 480 -10.96 -1.56 -12.65
CA SER A 480 -12.04 -2.55 -12.48
C SER A 480 -12.05 -3.61 -13.58
N ARG A 481 -11.78 -3.23 -14.85
CA ARG A 481 -11.62 -4.18 -15.96
C ARG A 481 -10.36 -5.04 -15.81
N MET A 482 -9.34 -4.53 -15.13
CA MET A 482 -8.12 -5.27 -14.76
C MET A 482 -8.29 -6.07 -13.46
N GLY A 483 -9.39 -5.90 -12.72
CA GLY A 483 -9.66 -6.60 -11.46
C GLY A 483 -9.13 -5.90 -10.21
N ILE A 484 -8.65 -4.65 -10.32
CA ILE A 484 -8.06 -3.87 -9.23
C ILE A 484 -9.11 -2.86 -8.72
N SER A 485 -9.31 -2.76 -7.40
CA SER A 485 -10.21 -1.79 -6.77
C SER A 485 -9.68 -1.21 -5.47
#